data_AF-A0A7X8VAJ7-F1
#
_entry.id   AF-A0A7X8VAJ7-F1
#
_cell.length_a   1.000
_cell.length_b   1.000
_cell.length_c   1.000
_cell.angle_alpha   90.00
_cell.angle_beta   90.00
_cell.angle_gamma   90.00
#
_symmetry.space_group_name_H-M   'P 1'
#
loop_
_entity.id
_entity.type
_entity.pdbx_description
1 polymer ?
#
loop_
_entity_poly.entity_id
_entity_poly.type
_entity_poly.pdbx_seq_one_letter_code
_entity_poly.pdbx_strand_id
1 'polypeptide(L)' 'MTFKFPLIEGIAHARNIPFKSIRFETSEQAQNAPAPFTTYSLFYKGEFITNEIPSDKKFEKMLFNLL' A
#
# COMPACT_ATOMS: atom_id res chain seq x y z
N MET A 1 -0.36 -3.85 18.45
CA MET A 1 -0.94 -5.01 17.72
C MET A 1 -0.76 -4.72 16.22
N THR A 2 0.32 -5.22 15.61
CA THR A 2 0.71 -4.86 14.24
C THR A 2 -0.21 -5.56 13.24
N PHE A 3 -1.18 -4.82 12.69
CA PHE A 3 -1.99 -5.30 11.58
C PHE A 3 -1.13 -5.24 10.32
N LYS A 4 -0.45 -6.36 10.04
CA LYS A 4 0.18 -6.61 8.74
C LYS A 4 -0.92 -6.75 7.70
N PHE A 5 -0.82 -6.09 6.55
CA PHE A 5 -1.51 -6.57 5.35
C PHE A 5 -0.70 -7.76 4.86
N PRO A 6 -0.93 -8.97 5.37
CA PRO A 6 0.10 -10.01 5.39
C PRO A 6 0.45 -10.46 3.98
N LEU A 7 -0.52 -10.35 3.07
CA LEU A 7 -0.40 -10.71 1.67
C LEU A 7 0.46 -9.73 0.88
N ILE A 8 0.12 -8.43 0.87
CA ILE A 8 0.86 -7.44 0.05
C ILE A 8 2.28 -7.23 0.61
N GLU A 9 2.41 -7.13 1.94
CA GLU A 9 3.73 -7.07 2.59
C GLU A 9 4.54 -8.34 2.34
N GLY A 10 3.89 -9.51 2.38
CA GLY A 10 4.53 -10.79 2.10
C GLY A 10 5.05 -10.89 0.67
N ILE A 11 4.27 -10.45 -0.33
CA ILE A 11 4.69 -10.42 -1.74
C ILE A 11 5.85 -9.46 -1.95
N ALA A 12 5.80 -8.27 -1.36
CA ALA A 12 6.88 -7.29 -1.46
C ALA A 12 8.17 -7.81 -0.80
N HIS A 13 8.06 -8.39 0.39
CA HIS A 13 9.19 -8.97 1.12
C HIS A 13 9.80 -10.17 0.37
N ALA A 14 8.98 -11.07 -0.18
CA ALA A 14 9.44 -12.20 -0.98
C ALA A 14 10.23 -11.77 -2.24
N ARG A 15 9.93 -10.58 -2.76
CA ARG A 15 10.62 -9.98 -3.92
C ARG A 15 11.74 -9.01 -3.53
N ASN A 16 12.08 -8.91 -2.23
CA ASN A 16 13.06 -7.97 -1.68
C ASN A 16 12.78 -6.50 -2.03
N ILE A 17 11.49 -6.12 -2.10
CA ILE A 17 11.06 -4.76 -2.40
C ILE A 17 10.85 -4.01 -1.08
N PRO A 18 11.49 -2.84 -0.88
CA PRO A 18 11.20 -1.98 0.27
C PRO A 18 9.73 -1.59 0.29
N PHE A 19 9.04 -1.92 1.37
CA PHE A 19 7.61 -1.67 1.50
C PHE A 19 7.29 -1.09 2.88
N LYS A 20 6.43 -0.07 2.91
CA LYS A 20 5.98 0.59 4.13
C LYS A 20 4.45 0.67 4.13
N SER A 21 3.83 0.13 5.16
CA SER A 21 2.42 0.34 5.45
C SER A 21 2.25 1.42 6.52
N ILE A 22 1.26 2.29 6.33
CA ILE A 22 0.87 3.31 7.31
C ILE A 22 -0.63 3.15 7.52
N ARG A 23 -1.03 2.80 8.75
CA ARG A 23 -2.44 2.73 9.14
C ARG A 23 -2.80 4.01 9.89
N PHE A 24 -3.90 4.62 9.49
CA PHE A 24 -4.47 5.72 10.26
C PHE A 24 -5.25 5.15 11.45
N GLU A 25 -4.96 5.68 12.64
CA GLU A 25 -5.66 5.34 13.89
C GLU A 25 -6.62 6.46 14.32
N THR A 26 -6.42 7.67 13.81
CA THR A 26 -7.22 8.85 14.16
C THR A 26 -7.73 9.57 12.92
N SER A 27 -8.84 10.30 13.08
CA SER A 27 -9.40 11.16 12.03
C SER A 27 -8.41 12.24 11.59
N GLU A 28 -7.60 12.77 12.53
CA GLU A 28 -6.58 13.76 12.23
C GLU A 28 -5.48 13.22 11.30
N GLN A 29 -5.01 11.99 11.53
CA GLN A 29 -4.05 11.34 10.64
C GLN A 29 -4.64 11.14 9.24
N ALA A 30 -5.91 10.75 9.17
CA ALA A 30 -6.62 10.56 7.92
C ALA A 30 -6.83 11.89 7.15
N GLN A 31 -7.11 12.99 7.85
CA GLN A 31 -7.28 14.32 7.26
C GLN A 31 -5.96 14.91 6.71
N ASN A 32 -4.83 14.62 7.37
CA ASN A 32 -3.50 15.07 6.94
C ASN A 32 -2.82 14.12 5.94
N ALA A 33 -3.52 13.09 5.47
CA ALA A 33 -2.98 12.10 4.55
C ALA A 33 -2.67 12.71 3.17
N PRO A 34 -1.67 12.17 2.43
CA PRO A 34 -1.33 12.65 1.09
C PRO A 34 -2.37 12.31 0.01
N ALA A 35 -3.37 11.47 0.33
CA ALA A 35 -4.46 11.13 -0.57
C ALA A 35 -5.81 11.42 0.11
N PRO A 36 -6.85 11.78 -0.69
CA PRO A 36 -8.20 11.98 -0.17
C PRO A 36 -8.87 10.66 0.27
N PHE A 37 -8.26 9.51 -0.03
CA PHE A 37 -8.80 8.19 0.29
C PHE A 37 -8.25 7.68 1.62
N THR A 38 -9.10 7.70 2.64
CA THR A 38 -8.73 7.32 4.02
C THR A 38 -8.79 5.80 4.27
N THR A 39 -9.41 5.04 3.37
CA THR A 39 -9.57 3.58 3.50
C THR A 39 -8.32 2.82 3.05
N TYR A 40 -7.77 3.16 1.88
CA TYR A 40 -6.59 2.54 1.30
C TYR A 40 -6.02 3.45 0.22
N SER A 41 -4.70 3.54 0.15
CA SER A 41 -3.98 4.17 -0.96
C SER A 41 -2.62 3.51 -1.10
N LEU A 42 -2.29 3.12 -2.32
CA LEU A 42 -0.98 2.59 -2.68
C LEU A 42 -0.21 3.64 -3.47
N PHE A 43 1.04 3.86 -3.05
CA PHE A 43 1.96 4.78 -3.69
C PHE A 43 3.23 4.04 -4.12
N TYR A 44 3.84 4.50 -5.21
CA TYR A 44 5.16 4.04 -5.65
C TYR A 44 5.99 5.25 -6.06
N LYS A 45 7.20 5.37 -5.49
CA LYS A 45 8.10 6.53 -5.70
C LYS A 45 7.45 7.90 -5.46
N GLY A 46 6.49 7.96 -4.52
CA GLY A 46 5.75 9.19 -4.19
C GLY A 46 4.52 9.44 -5.05
N GLU A 47 4.34 8.70 -6.15
CA GLU A 47 3.20 8.82 -7.05
C GLU A 47 2.04 7.92 -6.61
N PHE A 48 0.82 8.43 -6.73
CA PHE A 48 -0.40 7.66 -6.44
C PHE A 48 -0.62 6.58 -7.52
N ILE A 49 -0.84 5.34 -7.07
CA ILE A 49 -1.09 4.20 -7.97
C ILE A 49 -2.56 3.81 -7.98
N THR A 50 -3.14 3.57 -6.81
CA THR A 50 -4.54 3.15 -6.69
C THR A 50 -5.07 3.31 -5.27
N ASN A 51 -6.38 3.52 -5.14
CA ASN A 51 -7.13 3.49 -3.89
C ASN A 51 -7.93 2.19 -3.71
N GLU A 52 -7.79 1.23 -4.62
CA GLU A 52 -8.37 -0.10 -4.48
C GLU A 52 -7.35 -1.07 -3.86
N ILE A 53 -7.81 -1.96 -2.98
CA ILE A 53 -6.99 -3.06 -2.47
C ILE A 53 -6.83 -4.08 -3.61
N PRO A 54 -5.63 -4.27 -4.18
CA PRO A 54 -5.44 -5.23 -5.26
C PRO A 54 -5.49 -6.66 -4.72
N SER A 55 -5.90 -7.61 -5.57
CA SER A 55 -5.60 -9.03 -5.34
C SER A 55 -4.10 -9.28 -5.45
N ASP A 56 -3.65 -10.41 -4.92
CA ASP A 56 -2.30 -10.97 -5.08
C ASP A 56 -1.81 -10.88 -6.54
N LYS A 57 -2.57 -11.43 -7.49
CA LYS A 57 -2.20 -11.42 -8.92
C LYS A 57 -2.14 -10.00 -9.51
N LYS A 58 -3.08 -9.13 -9.12
CA LYS A 58 -3.10 -7.73 -9.60
C LYS A 58 -1.88 -6.98 -9.06
N PHE A 59 -1.54 -7.19 -7.79
CA PHE A 59 -0.37 -6.58 -7.16
C PHE A 59 0.93 -7.07 -7.79
N GLU A 60 1.08 -8.38 -8.02
CA GLU A 60 2.26 -8.92 -8.72
C GLU A 60 2.43 -8.33 -10.12
N LYS A 61 1.33 -8.20 -10.87
CA LYS A 61 1.34 -7.56 -12.19
C LYS A 61 1.71 -6.08 -12.10
N MET A 62 1.22 -5.36 -11.08
CA MET A 62 1.62 -3.97 -10.84
C MET A 62 3.12 -3.88 -10.56
N LEU A 63 3.65 -4.74 -9.70
CA LEU A 63 5.09 -4.78 -9.41
C LEU A 63 5.92 -5.04 -10.67
N PHE A 64 5.51 -6.00 -11.50
CA PHE A 64 6.17 -6.28 -12.78
C PHE A 64 6.14 -5.10 -13.75
N ASN A 65 5.08 -4.29 -13.74
CA ASN A 65 4.96 -3.12 -14.62
C ASN A 65 5.66 -1.86 -14.08
N LEU A 66 5.92 -1.79 -12.77
CA LEU A 66 6.47 -0.60 -12.09
C LEU A 66 7.98 -0.70 -11.80
N LEU A 67 8.54 -1.92 -11.82
CA LEU A 67 9.97 -2.21 -11.67
C LEU A 67 10.61 -2.43 -13.03
#